data_AF-A0A382AEG1-F1
#
_entry.id   AF-A0A382AEG1-F1
#
_cell.length_a   1.000
_cell.length_b   1.000
_cell.length_c   1.000
_cell.angle_alpha   90.00
_cell.angle_beta   90.00
_cell.angle_gamma   90.00
#
_symmetry.space_group_name_H-M   'P 1'
#
loop_
_entity.id
_entity.type
_entity.pdbx_description
1 polymer ?
#
loop_
_entity_poly.entity_id
_entity_poly.type
_entity_poly.pdbx_seq_one_letter_code
_entity_poly.pdbx_strand_id
1 'polypeptide(L)' 'MNCGERAGQTVMHFHCHVIPRYEGDMDNPRGGVRGVIPDKMDY' A
#
# COMPACT_ATOMS: atom_id res chain seq x y z
N MET A 1 -5.59 4.20 -1.63
CA MET A 1 -5.69 5.65 -1.85
C MET A 1 -5.21 6.33 -0.58
N ASN A 2 -4.36 7.34 -0.73
CA ASN A 2 -3.93 8.18 0.40
C ASN A 2 -4.64 9.54 0.26
N CYS A 3 -5.25 10.03 1.35
CA CYS A 3 -6.00 11.29 1.37
C CYS A 3 -5.41 12.20 2.44
N GLY A 4 -4.62 13.19 2.00
CA GLY A 4 -3.87 14.10 2.85
C GLY A 4 -2.51 13.57 3.31
N GLU A 5 -1.68 14.48 3.79
CA GLU A 5 -0.29 14.22 4.23
C GLU A 5 -0.22 13.14 5.31
N ARG A 6 -1.12 13.19 6.31
CA ARG A 6 -1.16 12.22 7.42
C ARG A 6 -1.50 10.81 6.95
N ALA A 7 -2.16 10.66 5.81
CA ALA A 7 -2.41 9.36 5.18
C ALA A 7 -1.25 8.91 4.26
N GLY A 8 -0.17 9.68 4.16
CA GLY A 8 0.98 9.39 3.30
C GLY A 8 0.81 9.84 1.85
N GLN A 9 -0.05 10.82 1.57
CA GLN A 9 -0.17 11.40 0.22
C GLN A 9 1.03 12.32 -0.07
N THR A 10 1.84 11.96 -1.06
CA THR A 10 2.99 12.77 -1.51
C THR A 10 2.71 13.55 -2.80
N VAL A 11 1.78 13.04 -3.63
CA VAL A 11 1.29 13.71 -4.83
C VAL A 11 -0.11 14.25 -4.56
N MET A 12 -0.25 15.58 -4.49
CA MET A 12 -1.50 16.30 -4.15
C MET A 12 -2.46 16.41 -5.35
N HIS A 13 -2.56 15.35 -6.13
CA HIS A 13 -3.58 15.12 -7.14
C HIS A 13 -4.25 13.79 -6.79
N PHE A 14 -5.56 13.71 -6.98
CA PHE A 14 -6.29 12.46 -6.87
C PHE A 14 -5.59 11.35 -7.68
N HIS A 15 -5.34 10.22 -7.02
CA HIS A 15 -4.82 9.02 -7.66
C HIS A 15 -5.28 7.78 -6.88
N CYS A 16 -5.51 6.67 -7.58
CA CYS A 16 -5.86 5.40 -6.97
C CYS A 16 -4.67 4.43 -7.08
N HIS A 17 -4.52 3.54 -6.08
CA HIS A 17 -3.57 2.45 -6.16
C HIS A 17 -4.30 1.20 -6.64
N VAL A 18 -3.86 0.66 -7.77
CA VAL A 18 -4.26 -0.67 -8.24
C VAL A 18 -3.03 -1.56 -8.08
N ILE A 19 -3.14 -2.57 -7.22
CA ILE A 19 -2.04 -3.50 -6.91
C ILE A 19 -2.56 -4.90 -7.21
N PRO A 20 -2.25 -5.46 -8.38
CA PRO A 20 -2.60 -6.83 -8.71
C PRO A 20 -1.99 -7.80 -7.70
N ARG A 21 -2.76 -8.83 -7.33
CA ARG A 21 -2.32 -9.89 -6.41
C ARG A 21 -2.53 -11.26 -7.05
N TYR A 22 -1.59 -12.17 -6.81
CA TYR A 22 -1.60 -13.53 -7.33
C TYR A 22 -1.38 -14.55 -6.20
N GLU A 23 -1.76 -15.79 -6.46
CA GLU A 23 -1.51 -16.88 -5.52
C GLU A 23 0.00 -17.05 -5.29
N GLY A 24 0.43 -17.05 -4.02
CA GLY A 24 1.83 -17.19 -3.63
C GLY A 24 2.71 -15.94 -3.79
N ASP A 25 2.14 -14.78 -4.15
CA ASP A 25 2.92 -13.54 -4.32
C ASP A 25 3.38 -12.88 -3.00
N MET A 26 2.79 -13.30 -1.88
CA MET A 26 3.07 -12.78 -0.54
C MET A 26 2.47 -13.70 0.52
N ASP A 27 3.22 -13.96 1.58
CA ASP A 27 2.79 -14.83 2.67
C ASP A 27 1.64 -14.22 3.51
N ASN A 28 1.66 -12.90 3.72
CA ASN A 28 0.60 -12.15 4.40
C ASN A 28 0.09 -11.00 3.52
N PRO A 29 -1.06 -11.12 2.84
CA PRO A 29 -1.50 -10.13 1.87
C PRO A 29 -2.01 -8.82 2.50
N ARG A 30 -2.10 -8.72 3.83
CA ARG A 30 -2.55 -7.52 4.55
C ARG A 30 -1.50 -6.40 4.43
N GLY A 31 -1.90 -5.14 4.61
CA GLY A 31 -1.00 -3.97 4.53
C GLY A 31 -0.94 -3.26 3.17
N GLY A 32 -1.46 -3.87 2.09
CA GLY A 32 -1.61 -3.20 0.78
C GLY A 32 -0.28 -2.67 0.23
N VAL A 33 -0.22 -1.37 -0.12
CA VAL A 33 1.03 -0.70 -0.59
C VAL A 33 2.18 -0.89 0.40
N ARG A 34 1.91 -0.99 1.71
CA ARG A 34 2.97 -1.14 2.71
C ARG A 34 3.67 -2.49 2.63
N GLY A 35 3.04 -3.50 2.04
CA GLY A 35 3.66 -4.79 1.79
C GLY A 35 4.83 -4.76 0.79
N VAL A 36 5.05 -3.64 0.08
CA VAL A 36 6.23 -3.43 -0.76
C VAL A 36 7.52 -3.34 0.06
N ILE A 37 7.41 -2.92 1.33
CA ILE A 37 8.51 -2.94 2.29
C ILE A 37 8.08 -3.87 3.43
N PRO A 38 8.51 -5.14 3.45
CA PRO A 38 8.02 -6.16 4.39
C PRO A 38 8.00 -5.69 5.86
N ASP A 39 9.06 -5.01 6.30
CA ASP A 39 9.21 -4.53 7.68
C ASP A 39 8.25 -3.38 8.06
N LYS A 40 7.52 -2.80 7.11
CA LYS A 40 6.54 -1.72 7.33
C LYS A 40 5.09 -2.18 7.16
N MET A 41 4.89 -3.48 6.96
CA MET A 41 3.58 -4.06 6.67
C MET A 41 2.68 -4.12 7.93
N ASP A 42 3.26 -4.41 9.10
CA ASP A 42 2.53 -4.68 10.35
C ASP A 42 2.66 -3.54 11.36
N TYR A 43 1.52 -3.11 11.92
CA TYR A 43 1.37 -2.27 13.12
C TYR A 43 0.11 -2.72 13.87
#